data_AF-A0A8H3ISA6-F1
#
_entry.id   AF-A0A8H3ISA6-F1
#
_cell.length_a   1.000
_cell.length_b   1.000
_cell.length_c   1.000
_cell.angle_alpha   90.00
_cell.angle_beta   90.00
_cell.angle_gamma   90.00
#
_symmetry.space_group_name_H-M   'P 1'
#
loop_
_entity.id
_entity.type
_entity.pdbx_description
1 polymer ?
#
loop_
_entity_poly.entity_id
_entity_poly.type
_entity_poly.pdbx_seq_one_letter_code
_entity_poly.pdbx_strand_id
1 'polypeptide(L)'
;MEANQSVPNGHFVFRNALTRISVESLNRVQRIVSPPFIRTLVWSSAATAVQAVGLIRRDTDNATNTHSSDSNSTSTGVAFDVSFLANLFDFYDWKNRVDTIRRDHNQRQCLTALANLLATIGPLQSTEISGTAGALSLLPTAGALIGAPAKELWLVYKLVPLGGFLSMLLSLGGNIVPSQASDYRISSDGMNYGGLIGKSRTRNSELDDEDLLQFSPGVDEVWKFAARVKYRAQMKTGAVENHRIIFAMALQVFWIAIIAGACWFTQIGSIVVWWCTGWYWMIFWYLAVAASSVLENIAGVPFTRQWTIRVSKAPTDIQVSPDAPVVAQSRYREAAPSVMEDKPHDNFEEIRPETPFSPTLRPTLSTRPTETLTDNSMALLTSSRTNTRILEDLAIGFNTTSRVVLDKQAPYSRSQKVFYVIISLEEVSRAHAAFRVISKAISVGVFGFGTAIFASTTLLTISVALTVLCLVLAAGVFGRVVAMWMASELMKHRPVLHKTVRKDTEAADYINEVLAIQGIVCEVSGHVIINGRCVRRYNKWWTWAHYVGIMAGPYDVAKLAR
;
A
#
# COMPACT_ATOMS: atom_id res chain seq x y z
N MET A 1 -1.85 -50.19 -24.82
CA MET A 1 -0.64 -50.37 -23.99
C MET A 1 -0.76 -49.41 -22.83
N GLU A 2 -1.23 -49.94 -21.71
CA GLU A 2 -1.45 -49.22 -20.46
C GLU A 2 -0.10 -48.92 -19.81
N ALA A 3 0.17 -47.64 -19.54
CA ALA A 3 1.29 -47.21 -18.73
C ALA A 3 0.75 -46.45 -17.51
N ASN A 4 0.70 -47.19 -16.40
CA ASN A 4 0.53 -46.66 -15.05
C ASN A 4 1.59 -45.58 -14.77
N GLN A 5 1.16 -44.34 -14.60
CA GLN A 5 1.97 -43.31 -13.95
C GLN A 5 1.41 -43.06 -12.55
N SER A 6 2.19 -43.53 -11.57
CA SER A 6 2.05 -43.26 -10.16
C SER A 6 2.17 -41.77 -9.87
N VAL A 7 1.10 -41.17 -9.35
CA VAL A 7 1.08 -39.83 -8.77
C VAL A 7 1.74 -39.89 -7.38
N PRO A 8 2.78 -39.09 -7.07
CA PRO A 8 3.26 -38.98 -5.71
C PRO A 8 2.34 -38.03 -4.91
N ASN A 9 1.72 -38.59 -3.86
CA ASN A 9 0.97 -37.88 -2.85
C ASN A 9 1.87 -36.88 -2.09
N GLY A 10 1.80 -35.61 -2.46
CA GLY A 10 2.37 -34.49 -1.71
C GLY A 10 1.47 -34.06 -0.55
N HIS A 11 1.33 -34.90 0.47
CA HIS A 11 0.69 -34.53 1.73
C HIS A 11 1.71 -33.95 2.71
N PHE A 12 1.50 -32.66 3.05
CA PHE A 12 1.74 -32.08 4.37
C PHE A 12 3.13 -32.23 5.01
N VAL A 13 4.05 -31.33 4.66
CA VAL A 13 5.14 -30.87 5.54
C VAL A 13 4.94 -29.38 5.81
N PHE A 14 3.89 -29.04 6.58
CA PHE A 14 3.66 -27.66 7.06
C PHE A 14 3.48 -27.57 8.58
N ARG A 15 3.64 -28.69 9.32
CA ARG A 15 3.36 -28.74 10.77
C ARG A 15 4.56 -28.53 11.68
N ASN A 16 5.80 -28.56 11.17
CA ASN A 16 7.01 -28.48 12.00
C ASN A 16 7.89 -27.22 11.79
N ALA A 17 7.45 -26.26 10.97
CA ALA A 17 8.17 -24.99 10.78
C ALA A 17 7.73 -23.85 11.72
N LEU A 18 6.66 -24.04 12.50
CA LEU A 18 6.08 -23.00 13.37
C LEU A 18 6.49 -23.07 14.85
N THR A 19 7.26 -24.07 15.27
CA THR A 19 7.64 -24.28 16.69
C THR A 19 9.09 -23.96 17.03
N ARG A 20 9.89 -23.44 16.08
CA ARG A 20 11.25 -22.92 16.34
C ARG A 20 11.42 -21.47 15.90
N ILE A 21 10.42 -20.63 16.19
CA ILE A 21 10.67 -19.18 16.30
C ILE A 21 11.35 -18.99 17.64
N SER A 22 12.69 -18.89 17.59
CA SER A 22 13.54 -18.66 18.74
C SER A 22 13.05 -17.45 19.56
N VAL A 23 13.08 -17.58 20.89
CA VAL A 23 12.87 -16.47 21.84
C VAL A 23 13.75 -15.26 21.49
N GLU A 24 14.86 -15.47 20.78
CA GLU A 24 15.76 -14.43 20.29
C GLU A 24 15.18 -13.63 19.10
N SER A 25 14.41 -14.26 18.21
CA SER A 25 13.66 -13.56 17.16
C SER A 25 12.49 -12.76 17.73
N LEU A 26 11.81 -13.28 18.77
CA LEU A 26 10.79 -12.53 19.51
C LEU A 26 11.41 -11.35 20.29
N ASN A 27 12.57 -11.52 20.92
CA ASN A 27 13.28 -10.43 21.61
C ASN A 27 13.91 -9.39 20.65
N ARG A 28 14.25 -9.74 19.40
CA ARG A 28 14.67 -8.78 18.36
C ARG A 28 13.45 -8.05 17.77
N VAL A 29 12.35 -8.74 17.52
CA VAL A 29 11.09 -8.11 17.09
C VAL A 29 10.56 -7.20 18.20
N GLN A 30 10.63 -7.60 19.47
CA GLN A 30 10.23 -6.76 20.60
C GLN A 30 11.13 -5.52 20.77
N ARG A 31 12.44 -5.63 20.51
CA ARG A 31 13.35 -4.46 20.47
C ARG A 31 13.15 -3.53 19.29
N ILE A 32 12.65 -4.03 18.15
CA ILE A 32 12.40 -3.24 16.93
C ILE A 32 10.98 -2.64 16.93
N VAL A 33 10.00 -3.34 17.50
CA VAL A 33 8.57 -2.96 17.52
C VAL A 33 8.23 -2.07 18.72
N SER A 34 9.07 -2.00 19.76
CA SER A 34 8.91 -1.01 20.82
C SER A 34 10.07 -0.02 20.85
N PRO A 35 9.98 1.12 20.13
CA PRO A 35 10.61 2.33 20.64
C PRO A 35 10.14 2.54 22.09
N PRO A 36 11.00 2.99 23.02
CA PRO A 36 10.57 3.32 24.39
C PRO A 36 9.35 4.25 24.40
N PHE A 37 9.19 5.04 23.34
CA PHE A 37 8.04 5.89 23.07
C PHE A 37 6.71 5.15 22.86
N ILE A 38 6.66 4.01 22.14
CA ILE A 38 5.39 3.26 21.97
C ILE A 38 4.97 2.61 23.29
N ARG A 39 5.94 2.12 24.06
CA ARG A 39 5.68 1.63 25.43
C ARG A 39 5.16 2.76 26.31
N THR A 40 5.80 3.92 26.34
CA THR A 40 5.29 5.04 27.14
C THR A 40 3.96 5.55 26.63
N LEU A 41 3.65 5.53 25.33
CA LEU A 41 2.38 6.01 24.79
C LEU A 41 1.23 5.03 25.02
N VAL A 42 1.45 3.71 24.94
CA VAL A 42 0.48 2.67 25.32
C VAL A 42 0.21 2.70 26.83
N TRP A 43 1.28 2.74 27.64
CA TRP A 43 1.13 2.78 29.09
C TRP A 43 0.58 4.12 29.56
N SER A 44 0.94 5.23 28.91
CA SER A 44 0.35 6.55 29.14
C SER A 44 -1.12 6.55 28.79
N SER A 45 -1.55 6.10 27.60
CA SER A 45 -2.97 6.12 27.21
C SER A 45 -3.83 5.19 28.07
N ALA A 46 -3.33 4.01 28.43
CA ALA A 46 -3.98 3.13 29.40
C ALA A 46 -4.03 3.76 30.81
N ALA A 47 -2.92 4.33 31.29
CA ALA A 47 -2.88 5.02 32.58
C ALA A 47 -3.74 6.28 32.59
N THR A 48 -3.84 7.02 31.48
CA THR A 48 -4.65 8.23 31.35
C THR A 48 -6.14 7.87 31.32
N ALA A 49 -6.52 6.77 30.67
CA ALA A 49 -7.90 6.27 30.73
C ALA A 49 -8.27 5.84 32.15
N VAL A 50 -7.38 5.12 32.85
CA VAL A 50 -7.58 4.72 34.25
C VAL A 50 -7.59 5.93 35.19
N GLN A 51 -6.75 6.94 34.95
CA GLN A 51 -6.70 8.18 35.74
C GLN A 51 -7.90 9.09 35.48
N ALA A 52 -8.41 9.18 34.24
CA ALA A 52 -9.62 9.94 33.92
C ALA A 52 -10.85 9.35 34.62
N VAL A 53 -10.96 8.02 34.68
CA VAL A 53 -11.98 7.33 35.48
C VAL A 53 -11.79 7.60 36.99
N GLY A 54 -10.53 7.69 37.45
CA GLY A 54 -10.20 8.04 38.84
C GLY A 54 -10.49 9.50 39.22
N LEU A 55 -10.44 10.45 38.28
CA LEU A 55 -10.70 11.88 38.55
C LEU A 55 -12.19 12.20 38.64
N ILE A 56 -13.04 11.57 37.81
CA ILE A 56 -14.51 11.70 37.89
C ILE A 56 -15.03 11.27 39.28
N ARG A 57 -14.38 10.28 39.90
CA ARG A 57 -14.68 9.81 41.26
C ARG A 57 -14.41 10.85 42.35
N ARG A 58 -13.38 11.68 42.19
CA ARG A 58 -12.95 12.61 43.26
C ARG A 58 -13.92 13.78 43.45
N ASP A 59 -14.66 14.14 42.41
CA ASP A 59 -15.70 15.19 42.49
C ASP A 59 -17.05 14.64 43.01
N THR A 60 -17.32 13.35 42.88
CA THR A 60 -18.55 12.74 43.43
C THR A 60 -18.45 12.53 44.95
N ASP A 61 -17.29 12.12 45.45
CA ASP A 61 -17.07 11.90 46.89
C ASP A 61 -17.10 13.21 47.71
N ASN A 62 -16.83 14.37 47.08
CA ASN A 62 -16.92 15.68 47.72
C ASN A 62 -18.35 16.26 47.80
N ALA A 63 -19.30 15.74 47.01
CA ALA A 63 -20.69 16.22 46.99
C ALA A 63 -21.57 15.60 48.10
N THR A 64 -21.11 14.55 48.77
CA THR A 64 -21.88 13.79 49.78
C THR A 64 -21.53 14.09 51.24
N ASN A 65 -20.67 15.08 51.51
CA ASN A 65 -20.19 15.39 52.87
C ASN A 65 -20.89 16.57 53.55
N THR A 66 -22.19 16.75 53.34
CA THR A 66 -23.01 17.63 54.17
C THR A 66 -24.28 16.92 54.64
N HIS A 67 -24.38 16.78 55.96
CA HIS A 67 -25.47 16.21 56.74
C HIS A 67 -25.61 14.68 56.82
N SER A 68 -24.94 14.09 57.82
CA SER A 68 -25.65 13.51 58.98
C SER A 68 -24.65 13.07 60.05
N SER A 69 -24.77 13.65 61.23
CA SER A 69 -24.28 13.04 62.47
C SER A 69 -25.20 11.86 62.76
N ASP A 70 -24.67 10.65 62.83
CA ASP A 70 -24.85 9.77 63.99
C ASP A 70 -24.03 8.47 63.87
N SER A 71 -23.69 7.98 65.05
CA SER A 71 -22.64 7.04 65.43
C SER A 71 -22.78 5.59 64.93
N ASN A 72 -21.61 4.93 64.87
CA ASN A 72 -21.39 3.48 64.90
C ASN A 72 -21.92 2.66 63.72
N SER A 73 -21.14 2.65 62.63
CA SER A 73 -21.12 1.50 61.72
C SER A 73 -19.68 1.18 61.31
N THR A 74 -19.32 -0.08 61.54
CA THR A 74 -18.09 -0.76 61.13
C THR A 74 -17.55 -0.25 59.80
N SER A 75 -16.30 0.19 59.84
CA SER A 75 -15.43 0.47 58.71
C SER A 75 -15.38 -0.75 57.77
N THR A 76 -16.29 -0.80 56.80
CA THR A 76 -16.08 -1.56 55.58
C THR A 76 -15.09 -0.78 54.74
N GLY A 77 -13.81 -1.15 54.84
CA GLY A 77 -12.83 -0.74 53.86
C GLY A 77 -13.38 -1.11 52.49
N VAL A 78 -13.62 -0.10 51.66
CA VAL A 78 -14.02 -0.26 50.26
C VAL A 78 -12.81 -0.81 49.51
N ALA A 79 -12.52 -2.10 49.73
CA ALA A 79 -11.77 -2.89 48.79
C ALA A 79 -12.61 -2.86 47.51
N PHE A 80 -12.14 -2.09 46.53
CA PHE A 80 -12.76 -1.99 45.22
C PHE A 80 -12.58 -3.35 44.55
N ASP A 81 -13.56 -4.21 44.80
CA ASP A 81 -13.58 -5.58 44.37
C ASP A 81 -13.58 -5.59 42.84
N VAL A 82 -12.74 -6.43 42.24
CA VAL A 82 -12.68 -6.60 40.77
C VAL A 82 -14.03 -7.07 40.23
N SER A 83 -14.89 -7.60 41.11
CA SER A 83 -16.31 -7.87 40.87
C SER A 83 -17.13 -6.63 40.51
N PHE A 84 -16.75 -5.42 40.93
CA PHE A 84 -17.44 -4.18 40.53
C PHE A 84 -17.26 -3.88 39.05
N LEU A 85 -16.10 -4.18 38.44
CA LEU A 85 -15.90 -4.04 36.99
C LEU A 85 -16.69 -5.11 36.21
N ALA A 86 -16.85 -6.30 36.77
CA ALA A 86 -17.68 -7.36 36.19
C ALA A 86 -19.19 -7.08 36.35
N ASN A 87 -19.61 -6.41 37.43
CA ASN A 87 -20.98 -5.96 37.68
C ASN A 87 -21.27 -4.55 37.12
N LEU A 88 -20.26 -3.83 36.61
CA LEU A 88 -20.41 -2.44 36.12
C LEU A 88 -21.26 -2.36 34.85
N PHE A 89 -21.39 -3.49 34.16
CA PHE A 89 -22.08 -3.56 32.89
C PHE A 89 -22.70 -4.93 32.69
N ASP A 90 -23.97 -5.06 33.07
CA ASP A 90 -24.77 -6.21 32.68
C ASP A 90 -25.08 -6.11 31.18
N PHE A 91 -24.17 -6.66 30.37
CA PHE A 91 -24.28 -6.67 28.91
C PHE A 91 -25.56 -7.38 28.45
N TYR A 92 -26.01 -8.41 29.18
CA TYR A 92 -27.19 -9.18 28.83
C TYR A 92 -28.44 -8.32 29.00
N ASP A 93 -28.57 -7.65 30.14
CA ASP A 93 -29.68 -6.72 30.39
C ASP A 93 -29.65 -5.53 29.43
N TRP A 94 -28.47 -4.94 29.18
CA TRP A 94 -28.32 -3.82 28.25
C TRP A 94 -28.76 -4.19 26.83
N LYS A 95 -28.33 -5.35 26.34
CA LYS A 95 -28.77 -5.90 25.06
C LYS A 95 -30.27 -6.20 25.04
N ASN A 96 -30.77 -6.90 26.05
CA ASN A 96 -32.18 -7.33 26.11
C ASN A 96 -33.15 -6.15 26.12
N ARG A 97 -32.76 -5.03 26.73
CA ARG A 97 -33.54 -3.78 26.69
C ARG A 97 -33.71 -3.30 25.26
N VAL A 98 -32.63 -3.23 24.49
CA VAL A 98 -32.69 -2.80 23.07
C VAL A 98 -33.42 -3.82 22.21
N ASP A 99 -33.20 -5.11 22.42
CA ASP A 99 -33.93 -6.17 21.71
C ASP A 99 -35.43 -6.12 22.00
N THR A 100 -35.82 -5.76 23.22
CA THR A 100 -37.24 -5.60 23.59
C THR A 100 -37.87 -4.37 22.91
N ILE A 101 -37.14 -3.25 22.80
CA ILE A 101 -37.61 -2.06 22.09
C ILE A 101 -37.74 -2.33 20.58
N ARG A 102 -36.80 -3.09 20.00
CA ARG A 102 -36.78 -3.43 18.56
C ARG A 102 -37.62 -4.64 18.18
N ARG A 103 -38.20 -5.35 19.16
CA ARG A 103 -38.97 -6.59 18.94
C ARG A 103 -40.10 -6.37 17.93
N ASP A 104 -40.73 -5.21 18.02
CA ASP A 104 -41.77 -4.81 17.09
C ASP A 104 -41.14 -4.13 15.88
N HIS A 105 -41.20 -4.76 14.71
CA HIS A 105 -40.67 -4.24 13.44
C HIS A 105 -41.35 -2.95 12.94
N ASN A 106 -42.34 -2.43 13.68
CA ASN A 106 -43.05 -1.20 13.36
C ASN A 106 -42.37 0.01 14.02
N GLN A 107 -41.98 0.99 13.21
CA GLN A 107 -41.29 2.21 13.68
C GLN A 107 -42.07 2.96 14.75
N ARG A 108 -43.41 3.04 14.64
CA ARG A 108 -44.25 3.72 15.63
C ARG A 108 -44.20 3.03 17.00
N GLN A 109 -44.28 1.70 17.01
CA GLN A 109 -44.21 0.91 18.25
C GLN A 109 -42.82 1.01 18.90
N CYS A 110 -41.75 0.94 18.08
CA CYS A 110 -40.37 1.13 18.55
C CYS A 110 -40.18 2.51 19.21
N LEU A 111 -40.68 3.58 18.59
CA LEU A 111 -40.64 4.93 19.16
C LEU A 111 -41.45 5.07 20.45
N THR A 112 -42.65 4.49 20.53
CA THR A 112 -43.47 4.52 21.76
C THR A 112 -42.80 3.74 22.89
N ALA A 113 -42.24 2.55 22.62
CA ALA A 113 -41.49 1.78 23.61
C ALA A 113 -40.24 2.52 24.09
N LEU A 114 -39.50 3.16 23.18
CA LEU A 114 -38.34 3.98 23.51
C LEU A 114 -38.74 5.20 24.36
N ALA A 115 -39.82 5.89 24.02
CA ALA A 115 -40.32 7.03 24.78
C ALA A 115 -40.77 6.65 26.19
N ASN A 116 -41.48 5.52 26.33
CA ASN A 116 -41.88 4.98 27.63
C ASN A 116 -40.65 4.66 28.50
N LEU A 117 -39.61 4.07 27.91
CA LEU A 117 -38.37 3.81 28.63
C LEU A 117 -37.67 5.12 29.04
N LEU A 118 -37.52 6.07 28.13
CA LEU A 118 -36.90 7.37 28.42
C LEU A 118 -37.67 8.18 29.48
N ALA A 119 -38.98 8.02 29.60
CA ALA A 119 -39.78 8.65 30.64
C ALA A 119 -39.49 8.08 32.05
N THR A 120 -39.07 6.81 32.14
CA THR A 120 -38.66 6.17 33.40
C THR A 120 -37.22 6.47 33.80
N ILE A 121 -36.42 6.94 32.84
CA ILE A 121 -35.01 7.24 33.02
C ILE A 121 -34.89 8.60 33.73
N GLY A 122 -34.34 8.59 34.96
CA GLY A 122 -34.17 9.80 35.76
C GLY A 122 -33.23 10.84 35.12
N PRO A 123 -33.24 12.09 35.62
CA PRO A 123 -32.49 13.21 35.02
C PRO A 123 -30.97 12.95 34.92
N LEU A 124 -30.40 12.20 35.87
CA LEU A 124 -28.97 11.82 35.89
C LEU A 124 -28.54 11.04 34.63
N GLN A 125 -29.37 10.10 34.18
CA GLN A 125 -29.08 9.32 32.98
C GLN A 125 -29.28 10.13 31.69
N SER A 126 -30.13 11.18 31.70
CA SER A 126 -30.25 12.09 30.54
C SER A 126 -28.96 12.87 30.29
N THR A 127 -28.27 13.25 31.37
CA THR A 127 -26.95 13.89 31.31
C THR A 127 -25.90 12.91 30.77
N GLU A 128 -25.94 11.65 31.20
CA GLU A 128 -25.03 10.61 30.71
C GLU A 128 -25.19 10.37 29.20
N ILE A 129 -26.43 10.25 28.72
CA ILE A 129 -26.73 10.06 27.29
C ILE A 129 -26.20 11.25 26.47
N SER A 130 -26.39 12.48 26.97
CA SER A 130 -25.90 13.69 26.31
C SER A 130 -24.37 13.73 26.23
N GLY A 131 -23.68 13.37 27.32
CA GLY A 131 -22.22 13.27 27.36
C GLY A 131 -21.66 12.21 26.41
N THR A 132 -22.36 11.08 26.32
CA THR A 132 -22.02 9.96 25.43
C THR A 132 -22.13 10.33 23.95
N ALA A 133 -23.21 11.00 23.57
CA ALA A 133 -23.39 11.53 22.21
C ALA A 133 -22.28 12.52 21.84
N GLY A 134 -21.92 13.41 22.77
CA GLY A 134 -20.79 14.32 22.63
C GLY A 134 -19.47 13.58 22.42
N ALA A 135 -19.16 12.58 23.25
CA ALA A 135 -17.94 11.78 23.13
C ALA A 135 -17.83 11.04 21.78
N LEU A 136 -18.92 10.43 21.31
CA LEU A 136 -18.93 9.77 20.00
C LEU A 136 -18.85 10.76 18.83
N SER A 137 -19.41 11.96 18.97
CA SER A 137 -19.27 13.01 17.95
C SER A 137 -17.82 13.48 17.74
N LEU A 138 -16.90 13.14 18.66
CA LEU A 138 -15.47 13.40 18.50
C LEU A 138 -14.77 12.36 17.63
N LEU A 139 -15.33 11.17 17.41
CA LEU A 139 -14.72 10.13 16.56
C LEU A 139 -14.39 10.65 15.15
N PRO A 140 -15.33 11.30 14.44
CA PRO A 140 -15.00 11.88 13.15
C PRO A 140 -13.87 12.93 13.24
N THR A 141 -13.93 13.84 14.22
CA THR A 141 -12.90 14.87 14.44
C THR A 141 -11.52 14.26 14.71
N ALA A 142 -11.47 13.19 15.48
CA ALA A 142 -10.23 12.52 15.81
C ALA A 142 -9.64 11.76 14.60
N GLY A 143 -10.49 11.25 13.71
CA GLY A 143 -10.06 10.75 12.39
C GLY A 143 -9.33 11.81 11.57
N ALA A 144 -9.83 13.05 11.57
CA ALA A 144 -9.17 14.16 10.91
C ALA A 144 -7.80 14.51 11.53
N LEU A 145 -7.67 14.43 12.86
CA LEU A 145 -6.40 14.70 13.57
C LEU A 145 -5.34 13.61 13.32
N ILE A 146 -5.76 12.34 13.28
CA ILE A 146 -4.86 11.21 12.99
C ILE A 146 -4.44 11.23 11.51
N GLY A 147 -5.25 11.83 10.64
CA GLY A 147 -5.15 11.79 9.18
C GLY A 147 -4.23 12.80 8.49
N ALA A 148 -3.18 13.31 9.13
CA ALA A 148 -2.26 14.22 8.42
C ALA A 148 -1.62 13.51 7.20
N PRO A 149 -1.57 14.16 6.03
CA PRO A 149 -1.10 13.55 4.79
C PRO A 149 0.37 13.13 4.92
N ALA A 150 0.66 11.88 4.52
CA ALA A 150 2.00 11.32 4.57
C ALA A 150 2.39 10.82 3.18
N LYS A 151 3.45 11.40 2.59
CA LYS A 151 4.03 11.00 1.29
C LYS A 151 4.27 9.48 1.20
N GLU A 152 4.66 8.92 2.34
CA GLU A 152 4.92 7.50 2.56
C GLU A 152 3.72 6.59 2.25
N LEU A 153 2.51 7.01 2.64
CA LEU A 153 1.33 6.18 2.47
C LEU A 153 0.88 6.12 1.01
N TRP A 154 1.05 7.21 0.25
CA TRP A 154 0.83 7.16 -1.20
C TRP A 154 1.75 6.14 -1.86
N LEU A 155 3.02 6.09 -1.44
CA LEU A 155 3.96 5.12 -1.98
C LEU A 155 3.54 3.68 -1.63
N VAL A 156 3.13 3.42 -0.39
CA VAL A 156 2.56 2.12 0.01
C VAL A 156 1.40 1.76 -0.90
N TYR A 157 0.48 2.67 -1.17
CA TYR A 157 -0.65 2.42 -2.07
C TYR A 157 -0.21 2.11 -3.51
N LYS A 158 0.88 2.69 -4.01
CA LYS A 158 1.40 2.36 -5.35
C LYS A 158 2.18 1.05 -5.38
N LEU A 159 2.90 0.73 -4.32
CA LEU A 159 3.75 -0.46 -4.22
C LEU A 159 3.01 -1.71 -3.80
N VAL A 160 2.03 -1.57 -2.91
CA VAL A 160 1.21 -2.62 -2.33
C VAL A 160 -0.22 -2.07 -2.23
N PRO A 161 -0.98 -2.03 -3.34
CA PRO A 161 -2.32 -1.42 -3.39
C PRO A 161 -3.26 -1.90 -2.30
N LEU A 162 -3.24 -3.20 -1.98
CA LEU A 162 -4.04 -3.75 -0.89
C LEU A 162 -3.66 -3.16 0.48
N GLY A 163 -2.35 -3.05 0.78
CA GLY A 163 -1.88 -2.43 2.04
C GLY A 163 -2.22 -0.94 2.11
N GLY A 164 -2.14 -0.22 0.99
CA GLY A 164 -2.59 1.17 0.93
C GLY A 164 -4.09 1.31 1.18
N PHE A 165 -4.90 0.44 0.58
CA PHE A 165 -6.36 0.42 0.80
C PHE A 165 -6.71 0.12 2.26
N LEU A 166 -6.10 -0.90 2.87
CA LEU A 166 -6.26 -1.19 4.30
C LEU A 166 -5.86 -0.01 5.19
N SER A 167 -4.79 0.70 4.81
CA SER A 167 -4.36 1.92 5.50
C SER A 167 -5.40 3.05 5.39
N MET A 168 -6.06 3.20 4.23
CA MET A 168 -7.16 4.17 4.06
C MET A 168 -8.37 3.82 4.96
N LEU A 169 -8.73 2.54 5.07
CA LEU A 169 -9.81 2.08 5.96
C LEU A 169 -9.53 2.38 7.45
N LEU A 170 -8.26 2.35 7.85
CA LEU A 170 -7.81 2.69 9.21
C LEU A 170 -7.67 4.20 9.44
N SER A 171 -7.68 5.01 8.39
CA SER A 171 -7.46 6.45 8.51
C SER A 171 -8.69 7.22 9.03
N LEU A 172 -9.84 6.57 9.22
CA LEU A 172 -11.06 7.16 9.79
C LEU A 172 -11.50 8.49 9.12
N GLY A 173 -11.36 8.60 7.80
CA GLY A 173 -11.68 9.83 7.06
C GLY A 173 -10.48 10.74 6.79
N GLY A 174 -9.31 10.42 7.35
CA GLY A 174 -8.07 11.12 7.06
C GLY A 174 -7.60 10.99 5.60
N ASN A 175 -6.94 12.02 5.10
CA ASN A 175 -6.36 12.04 3.77
C ASN A 175 -4.89 11.65 3.85
N ILE A 176 -4.52 10.55 3.20
CA ILE A 176 -3.17 10.00 3.23
C ILE A 176 -2.33 10.47 2.05
N VAL A 177 -2.95 11.16 1.08
CA VAL A 177 -2.35 11.54 -0.19
C VAL A 177 -1.81 12.97 -0.12
N PRO A 178 -0.55 13.22 -0.52
CA PRO A 178 0.00 14.58 -0.55
C PRO A 178 -0.79 15.51 -1.47
N SER A 179 -1.01 16.74 -1.04
CA SER A 179 -1.84 17.70 -1.77
C SER A 179 -1.11 18.44 -2.88
N GLN A 180 0.23 18.47 -2.86
CA GLN A 180 1.08 19.18 -3.81
C GLN A 180 1.84 18.21 -4.72
N ALA A 181 1.96 18.51 -6.02
CA ALA A 181 2.71 17.68 -6.96
C ALA A 181 4.22 17.61 -6.64
N SER A 182 4.77 18.68 -6.06
CA SER A 182 6.15 18.76 -5.56
C SER A 182 6.45 17.69 -4.51
N ASP A 183 5.45 17.29 -3.72
CA ASP A 183 5.63 16.29 -2.67
C ASP A 183 5.88 14.89 -3.21
N TYR A 184 5.53 14.63 -4.47
CA TYR A 184 5.75 13.35 -5.14
C TYR A 184 7.10 13.29 -5.85
N ARG A 185 7.81 14.42 -5.97
CA ARG A 185 9.17 14.41 -6.48
C ARG A 185 10.02 13.73 -5.41
N ILE A 186 10.31 12.45 -5.63
CA ILE A 186 11.31 11.73 -4.87
C ILE A 186 12.62 12.35 -5.31
N SER A 187 13.06 13.39 -4.61
CA SER A 187 14.39 13.94 -4.78
C SER A 187 15.40 12.79 -4.70
N SER A 188 16.45 12.85 -5.52
CA SER A 188 17.53 11.86 -5.48
C SER A 188 18.16 11.74 -4.08
N ASP A 189 18.06 12.80 -3.27
CA ASP A 189 18.46 12.90 -1.85
C ASP A 189 17.67 12.01 -0.87
N GLY A 190 16.84 11.09 -1.37
CA GLY A 190 16.01 10.22 -0.56
C GLY A 190 14.78 10.93 0.01
N MET A 191 13.77 10.16 0.38
CA MET A 191 12.62 10.72 1.10
C MET A 191 13.06 11.11 2.50
N ASN A 192 13.26 12.41 2.73
CA ASN A 192 13.43 12.95 4.08
C ASN A 192 12.09 12.75 4.82
N TYR A 193 12.04 11.75 5.71
CA TYR A 193 10.92 11.48 6.61
C TYR A 193 10.80 12.68 7.57
N GLY A 194 9.94 13.64 7.20
CA GLY A 194 9.70 14.85 7.96
C GLY A 194 8.84 14.56 9.18
N GLY A 195 9.48 14.29 10.31
CA GLY A 195 8.82 14.22 11.62
C GLY A 195 8.55 12.79 12.09
N LEU A 196 8.80 12.57 13.39
CA LEU A 196 8.56 11.36 14.18
C LEU A 196 9.49 10.15 13.97
N ILE A 197 9.81 9.74 12.75
CA ILE A 197 10.74 8.62 12.55
C ILE A 197 12.14 9.19 12.30
N GLY A 198 12.96 9.19 13.35
CA GLY A 198 14.32 9.71 13.31
C GLY A 198 15.07 9.20 12.09
N LYS A 199 15.80 10.09 11.41
CA LYS A 199 16.67 9.79 10.27
C LYS A 199 17.51 8.57 10.63
N SER A 200 17.10 7.39 10.16
CA SER A 200 17.95 6.22 10.22
C SER A 200 19.15 6.61 9.37
N ARG A 201 20.29 6.78 10.04
CA ARG A 201 21.56 7.17 9.44
C ARG A 201 22.02 6.00 8.58
N THR A 202 21.37 5.78 7.43
CA THR A 202 21.90 4.96 6.33
C THR A 202 23.06 5.75 5.75
N ARG A 203 24.17 5.65 6.49
CA ARG A 203 25.44 6.27 6.27
C ARG A 203 26.06 5.59 5.05
N ASN A 204 26.27 6.35 3.97
CA ASN A 204 27.26 6.13 2.91
C ASN A 204 26.94 5.26 1.68
N SER A 205 25.76 4.63 1.52
CA SER A 205 25.48 3.90 0.25
C SER A 205 24.66 4.68 -0.77
N GLU A 206 24.37 5.95 -0.51
CA GLU A 206 23.44 6.78 -1.27
C GLU A 206 24.15 7.73 -2.25
N LEU A 207 25.42 8.03 -2.00
CA LEU A 207 26.24 8.89 -2.87
C LEU A 207 26.75 8.15 -4.11
N ASP A 208 26.90 6.83 -4.08
CA ASP A 208 27.53 6.12 -5.20
C ASP A 208 26.63 6.00 -6.44
N ASP A 209 25.31 5.83 -6.32
CA ASP A 209 24.48 5.52 -7.51
C ASP A 209 24.36 6.69 -8.52
N GLU A 210 24.31 7.94 -8.07
CA GLU A 210 24.29 9.11 -8.98
C GLU A 210 25.69 9.51 -9.42
N ASP A 211 26.69 9.39 -8.54
CA ASP A 211 28.08 9.71 -8.89
C ASP A 211 28.69 8.67 -9.85
N LEU A 212 28.22 7.42 -9.83
CA LEU A 212 28.66 6.37 -10.78
C LEU A 212 28.17 6.62 -12.21
N LEU A 213 27.12 7.42 -12.40
CA LEU A 213 26.59 7.79 -13.69
C LEU A 213 26.84 9.28 -13.97
N GLN A 214 28.11 9.69 -13.99
CA GLN A 214 28.52 11.01 -14.48
C GLN A 214 28.20 11.13 -15.97
N PHE A 215 27.02 11.65 -16.27
CA PHE A 215 26.61 11.96 -17.63
C PHE A 215 27.21 13.31 -18.06
N SER A 216 27.75 13.35 -19.28
CA SER A 216 28.24 14.60 -19.87
C SER A 216 27.12 15.67 -19.90
N PRO A 217 27.42 16.95 -19.59
CA PRO A 217 26.45 18.02 -19.75
C PRO A 217 25.92 18.05 -21.19
N GLY A 218 24.60 18.12 -21.36
CA GLY A 218 23.93 18.12 -22.68
C GLY A 218 23.32 16.79 -23.12
N VAL A 219 23.54 15.70 -22.38
CA VAL A 219 22.82 14.44 -22.62
C VAL A 219 21.34 14.61 -22.23
N ASP A 220 20.44 14.08 -23.06
CA ASP A 220 19.00 14.13 -22.85
C ASP A 220 18.60 13.46 -21.52
N GLU A 221 17.75 14.14 -20.76
CA GLU A 221 17.22 13.68 -19.47
C GLU A 221 16.46 12.35 -19.60
N VAL A 222 15.81 12.12 -20.76
CA VAL A 222 15.11 10.89 -21.08
C VAL A 222 16.08 9.70 -21.07
N TRP A 223 17.23 9.86 -21.73
CA TRP A 223 18.25 8.82 -21.80
C TRP A 223 18.92 8.58 -20.45
N LYS A 224 19.24 9.64 -19.69
CA LYS A 224 19.78 9.50 -18.32
C LYS A 224 18.85 8.69 -17.42
N PHE A 225 17.54 8.92 -17.53
CA PHE A 225 16.55 8.16 -16.78
C PHE A 225 16.50 6.70 -17.22
N ALA A 226 16.51 6.42 -18.52
CA ALA A 226 16.54 5.05 -19.04
C ALA A 226 17.83 4.31 -18.61
N ALA A 227 18.99 4.96 -18.63
CA ALA A 227 20.24 4.43 -18.14
C ALA A 227 20.16 4.10 -16.63
N ARG A 228 19.54 4.97 -15.83
CA ARG A 228 19.28 4.71 -14.39
C ARG A 228 18.37 3.50 -14.18
N VAL A 229 17.33 3.34 -15.00
CA VAL A 229 16.46 2.16 -14.96
C VAL A 229 17.25 0.89 -15.31
N LYS A 230 18.07 0.92 -16.37
CA LYS A 230 18.92 -0.21 -16.78
C LYS A 230 19.89 -0.61 -15.67
N TYR A 231 20.60 0.36 -15.12
CA TYR A 231 21.55 0.17 -14.02
C TYR A 231 20.86 -0.46 -12.80
N ARG A 232 19.71 0.08 -12.40
CA ARG A 232 18.92 -0.43 -11.27
C ARG A 232 18.39 -1.85 -11.51
N ALA A 233 18.04 -2.19 -12.74
CA ALA A 233 17.63 -3.55 -13.10
C ALA A 233 18.78 -4.56 -13.01
N GLN A 234 20.04 -4.13 -13.18
CA GLN A 234 21.21 -4.99 -13.11
C GLN A 234 21.69 -5.26 -11.68
N MET A 235 21.35 -4.38 -10.72
CA MET A 235 21.76 -4.52 -9.33
C MET A 235 21.21 -5.78 -8.66
N LYS A 236 22.10 -6.52 -7.99
CA LYS A 236 21.76 -7.71 -7.18
C LYS A 236 21.25 -7.37 -5.78
N THR A 237 21.21 -6.11 -5.36
CA THR A 237 20.71 -5.66 -4.04
C THR A 237 19.18 -5.47 -4.08
N GLY A 238 18.48 -5.60 -2.95
CA GLY A 238 17.05 -5.21 -2.87
C GLY A 238 15.96 -6.28 -3.03
N ALA A 239 16.14 -7.50 -2.50
CA ALA A 239 14.99 -8.40 -2.36
C ALA A 239 14.14 -7.89 -1.19
N VAL A 240 12.92 -7.47 -1.45
CA VAL A 240 12.01 -7.03 -0.39
C VAL A 240 11.65 -8.25 0.47
N GLU A 241 11.77 -8.12 1.79
CA GLU A 241 11.37 -9.16 2.74
C GLU A 241 9.84 -9.26 2.81
N ASN A 242 9.25 -10.01 1.87
CA ASN A 242 7.80 -10.15 1.71
C ASN A 242 7.07 -10.52 3.02
N HIS A 243 7.69 -11.33 3.89
CA HIS A 243 7.08 -11.76 5.15
C HIS A 243 6.79 -10.60 6.11
N ARG A 244 7.64 -9.55 6.14
CA ARG A 244 7.40 -8.37 7.00
C ARG A 244 6.21 -7.55 6.52
N ILE A 245 6.07 -7.40 5.21
CA ILE A 245 4.95 -6.66 4.61
C ILE A 245 3.64 -7.43 4.81
N ILE A 246 3.65 -8.75 4.62
CA ILE A 246 2.49 -9.61 4.90
C ILE A 246 2.09 -9.49 6.37
N PHE A 247 3.05 -9.52 7.29
CA PHE A 247 2.79 -9.31 8.71
C PHE A 247 2.19 -7.92 8.99
N ALA A 248 2.70 -6.85 8.36
CA ALA A 248 2.14 -5.51 8.48
C ALA A 248 0.68 -5.44 8.00
N MET A 249 0.36 -6.05 6.85
CA MET A 249 -1.02 -6.12 6.34
C MET A 249 -1.93 -6.92 7.26
N ALA A 250 -1.47 -8.06 7.79
CA ALA A 250 -2.24 -8.85 8.75
C ALA A 250 -2.53 -8.04 10.03
N LEU A 251 -1.57 -7.27 10.49
CA LEU A 251 -1.74 -6.37 11.63
C LEU A 251 -2.74 -5.23 11.34
N GLN A 252 -2.77 -4.70 10.11
CA GLN A 252 -3.80 -3.73 9.69
C GLN A 252 -5.20 -4.36 9.70
N VAL A 253 -5.36 -5.57 9.15
CA VAL A 253 -6.64 -6.29 9.18
C VAL A 253 -7.10 -6.53 10.62
N PHE A 254 -6.17 -6.87 11.52
CA PHE A 254 -6.46 -7.00 12.95
C PHE A 254 -7.02 -5.71 13.56
N TRP A 255 -6.42 -4.55 13.28
CA TRP A 255 -6.94 -3.27 13.77
C TRP A 255 -8.29 -2.90 13.16
N ILE A 256 -8.53 -3.22 11.88
CA ILE A 256 -9.85 -3.04 11.24
C ILE A 256 -10.89 -3.92 11.95
N ALA A 257 -10.54 -5.17 12.28
CA ALA A 257 -11.41 -6.08 13.02
C ALA A 257 -11.74 -5.55 14.42
N ILE A 258 -10.78 -4.90 15.10
CA ILE A 258 -11.04 -4.22 16.39
C ILE A 258 -12.04 -3.08 16.22
N ILE A 259 -11.89 -2.23 15.18
CA ILE A 259 -12.86 -1.15 14.90
C ILE A 259 -14.24 -1.73 14.60
N ALA A 260 -14.31 -2.73 13.73
CA ALA A 260 -15.57 -3.40 13.39
C ALA A 260 -16.23 -4.05 14.61
N GLY A 261 -15.43 -4.67 15.49
CA GLY A 261 -15.88 -5.23 16.76
C GLY A 261 -16.40 -4.16 17.72
N ALA A 262 -15.72 -3.02 17.83
CA ALA A 262 -16.17 -1.88 18.64
C ALA A 262 -17.48 -1.29 18.08
N CYS A 263 -17.59 -1.10 16.76
CA CYS A 263 -18.82 -0.66 16.11
C CYS A 263 -19.98 -1.64 16.32
N TRP A 264 -19.69 -2.94 16.22
CA TRP A 264 -20.66 -4.01 16.48
C TRP A 264 -21.10 -4.05 17.95
N PHE A 265 -20.19 -3.79 18.88
CA PHE A 265 -20.50 -3.72 20.30
C PHE A 265 -21.41 -2.52 20.61
N THR A 266 -21.10 -1.32 20.10
CA THR A 266 -21.90 -0.10 20.30
C THR A 266 -23.35 -0.29 19.84
N GLN A 267 -23.57 -0.83 18.64
CA GLN A 267 -24.90 -0.91 18.04
C GLN A 267 -25.84 -1.91 18.73
N ILE A 268 -25.32 -2.87 19.51
CA ILE A 268 -26.13 -3.89 20.17
C ILE A 268 -27.05 -3.27 21.21
N GLY A 269 -26.55 -2.30 21.98
CA GLY A 269 -27.35 -1.69 23.04
C GLY A 269 -27.55 -0.18 22.88
N SER A 270 -27.51 0.31 21.65
CA SER A 270 -27.86 1.70 21.35
C SER A 270 -28.85 1.79 20.20
N ILE A 271 -29.69 2.83 20.25
CA ILE A 271 -30.76 3.08 19.29
C ILE A 271 -30.62 4.50 18.75
N VAL A 272 -30.71 4.65 17.43
CA VAL A 272 -30.82 5.95 16.77
C VAL A 272 -32.31 6.31 16.72
N VAL A 273 -32.71 7.39 17.37
CA VAL A 273 -34.14 7.71 17.58
C VAL A 273 -34.95 7.71 16.28
N TRP A 274 -34.46 8.40 15.25
CA TRP A 274 -35.14 8.50 13.95
C TRP A 274 -35.01 7.23 13.08
N TRP A 275 -34.12 6.31 13.44
CA TRP A 275 -33.88 5.04 12.76
C TRP A 275 -34.00 3.85 13.73
N CYS A 276 -35.08 3.85 14.51
CA CYS A 276 -35.27 2.94 15.66
C CYS A 276 -35.16 1.44 15.28
N THR A 277 -35.71 1.06 14.13
CA THR A 277 -35.68 -0.32 13.59
C THR A 277 -34.38 -0.68 12.85
N GLY A 278 -33.51 0.31 12.62
CA GLY A 278 -32.27 0.15 11.89
C GLY A 278 -31.25 -0.69 12.66
N TRP A 279 -30.87 -1.82 12.09
CA TRP A 279 -29.70 -2.58 12.50
C TRP A 279 -28.47 -2.12 11.72
N TYR A 280 -27.28 -2.39 12.27
CA TYR A 280 -26.00 -2.13 11.60
C TYR A 280 -25.66 -0.65 11.33
N TRP A 281 -26.34 0.30 11.99
CA TRP A 281 -26.15 1.73 11.75
C TRP A 281 -24.69 2.18 12.00
N MET A 282 -24.02 1.63 13.01
CA MET A 282 -22.65 1.99 13.37
C MET A 282 -21.63 1.45 12.36
N ILE A 283 -21.84 0.21 11.89
CA ILE A 283 -21.03 -0.39 10.82
C ILE A 283 -21.25 0.37 9.51
N PHE A 284 -22.50 0.72 9.19
CA PHE A 284 -22.83 1.54 8.03
C PHE A 284 -22.14 2.90 8.06
N TRP A 285 -22.15 3.59 9.21
CA TRP A 285 -21.40 4.83 9.41
C TRP A 285 -19.90 4.63 9.17
N TYR A 286 -19.29 3.60 9.76
CA TYR A 286 -17.86 3.30 9.56
C TYR A 286 -17.53 3.04 8.08
N LEU A 287 -18.37 2.27 7.37
CA LEU A 287 -18.20 2.02 5.95
C LEU A 287 -18.35 3.29 5.11
N ALA A 288 -19.28 4.19 5.47
CA ALA A 288 -19.43 5.48 4.80
C ALA A 288 -18.19 6.37 4.98
N VAL A 289 -17.63 6.42 6.20
CA VAL A 289 -16.37 7.16 6.50
C VAL A 289 -15.18 6.54 5.77
N ALA A 290 -15.10 5.21 5.73
CA ALA A 290 -14.07 4.49 5.00
C ALA A 290 -14.17 4.75 3.49
N ALA A 291 -15.37 4.68 2.92
CA ALA A 291 -15.61 4.94 1.51
C ALA A 291 -15.31 6.39 1.13
N SER A 292 -15.73 7.36 1.96
CA SER A 292 -15.40 8.77 1.72
C SER A 292 -13.89 9.02 1.80
N SER A 293 -13.18 8.39 2.73
CA SER A 293 -11.71 8.44 2.79
C SER A 293 -11.08 7.87 1.51
N VAL A 294 -11.52 6.70 1.05
CA VAL A 294 -10.99 6.10 -0.19
C VAL A 294 -11.23 7.02 -1.39
N LEU A 295 -12.44 7.59 -1.52
CA LEU A 295 -12.77 8.53 -2.59
C LEU A 295 -11.93 9.81 -2.51
N GLU A 296 -11.76 10.37 -1.32
CA GLU A 296 -10.94 11.55 -1.10
C GLU A 296 -9.47 11.29 -1.47
N ASN A 297 -8.94 10.11 -1.12
CA ASN A 297 -7.58 9.72 -1.45
C ASN A 297 -7.39 9.51 -2.96
N ILE A 298 -8.36 8.89 -3.65
CA ILE A 298 -8.31 8.75 -5.11
C ILE A 298 -8.38 10.13 -5.78
N ALA A 299 -9.22 11.03 -5.29
CA ALA A 299 -9.37 12.38 -5.81
C ALA A 299 -8.18 13.30 -5.46
N GLY A 300 -7.47 13.00 -4.37
CA GLY A 300 -6.36 13.80 -3.86
C GLY A 300 -5.09 13.70 -4.69
N VAL A 301 -4.94 12.67 -5.52
CA VAL A 301 -3.75 12.47 -6.36
C VAL A 301 -3.66 13.59 -7.40
N PRO A 302 -2.60 14.40 -7.47
CA PRO A 302 -2.53 15.55 -8.38
C PRO A 302 -2.16 15.18 -9.83
N PHE A 303 -2.36 13.93 -10.24
CA PHE A 303 -1.97 13.42 -11.56
C PHE A 303 -3.20 12.98 -12.34
N THR A 304 -3.40 13.55 -13.53
CA THR A 304 -4.49 13.09 -14.42
C THR A 304 -4.21 11.70 -14.97
N ARG A 305 -2.94 11.40 -15.29
CA ARG A 305 -2.51 10.11 -15.81
C ARG A 305 -1.22 9.69 -15.14
N GLN A 306 -1.12 8.38 -14.90
CA GLN A 306 0.05 7.76 -14.33
C GLN A 306 0.25 6.39 -14.99
N TRP A 307 1.47 6.14 -15.43
CA TRP A 307 1.89 4.84 -15.95
C TRP A 307 2.81 4.18 -14.94
N THR A 308 2.54 2.91 -14.67
CA THR A 308 3.32 2.11 -13.74
C THR A 308 3.88 0.93 -14.51
N ILE A 309 5.20 0.91 -14.66
CA ILE A 309 5.95 -0.12 -15.36
C ILE A 309 6.66 -0.97 -14.31
N ARG A 310 6.40 -2.27 -14.28
CA ARG A 310 7.18 -3.21 -13.47
C ARG A 310 8.40 -3.61 -14.26
N VAL A 311 9.58 -3.41 -13.72
CA VAL A 311 10.84 -3.75 -14.39
C VAL A 311 11.54 -4.85 -13.63
N SER A 312 12.03 -5.84 -14.37
CA SER A 312 12.88 -6.91 -13.85
C SER A 312 13.99 -7.25 -14.85
N LYS A 313 15.09 -7.84 -14.38
CA LYS A 313 16.18 -8.29 -15.25
C LYS A 313 15.72 -9.46 -16.13
N ALA A 314 15.96 -9.36 -17.44
CA ALA A 314 15.71 -10.47 -18.35
C ALA A 314 16.83 -11.52 -18.25
N PRO A 315 16.54 -12.79 -18.59
CA PRO A 315 17.60 -13.78 -18.84
C PRO A 315 18.55 -13.27 -19.94
N THR A 316 19.84 -13.62 -19.84
CA THR A 316 20.88 -13.17 -20.78
C THR A 316 20.62 -13.61 -22.23
N ASP A 317 20.04 -14.79 -22.41
CA ASP A 317 19.97 -15.47 -23.70
C ASP A 317 18.56 -15.56 -24.25
N ILE A 318 17.80 -14.47 -24.11
CA ILE A 318 16.42 -14.40 -24.60
C ILE A 318 16.36 -13.87 -26.03
N GLN A 319 15.87 -14.71 -26.95
CA GLN A 319 15.55 -14.30 -28.31
C GLN A 319 14.04 -14.16 -28.46
N VAL A 320 13.59 -12.94 -28.74
CA VAL A 320 12.19 -12.66 -29.03
C VAL A 320 11.96 -12.86 -30.52
N SER A 321 10.91 -13.62 -30.90
CA SER A 321 10.59 -13.85 -32.32
C SER A 321 10.48 -12.52 -33.09
N PRO A 322 10.98 -12.44 -34.34
CA PRO A 322 10.80 -11.27 -35.19
C PRO A 322 9.32 -10.94 -35.47
N ASP A 323 8.41 -11.89 -35.28
CA ASP A 323 6.96 -11.68 -35.43
C ASP A 323 6.34 -10.90 -34.24
N ALA A 324 7.09 -10.70 -33.16
CA ALA A 324 6.61 -9.93 -32.02
C ALA A 324 6.46 -8.45 -32.37
N PRO A 325 5.29 -7.83 -32.16
CA PRO A 325 5.06 -6.45 -32.50
C PRO A 325 6.06 -5.55 -31.76
N VAL A 326 6.76 -4.71 -32.53
CA VAL A 326 7.69 -3.73 -31.99
C VAL A 326 6.88 -2.59 -31.40
N VAL A 327 6.99 -2.41 -30.08
CA VAL A 327 6.30 -1.35 -29.33
C VAL A 327 7.19 -0.14 -29.16
N ALA A 328 8.47 -0.37 -28.91
CA ALA A 328 9.45 0.68 -28.65
C ALA A 328 10.73 0.40 -29.43
N GLN A 329 11.29 1.46 -30.01
CA GLN A 329 12.60 1.45 -30.64
C GLN A 329 13.45 2.49 -29.93
N SER A 330 14.65 2.10 -29.51
CA SER A 330 15.57 3.05 -28.88
C SER A 330 16.09 3.98 -29.96
N ARG A 331 15.88 5.28 -29.78
CA ARG A 331 16.41 6.31 -30.68
C ARG A 331 17.95 6.35 -30.65
N TYR A 332 18.54 5.89 -29.55
CA TYR A 332 19.98 5.97 -29.30
C TYR A 332 20.77 4.77 -29.80
N ARG A 333 20.12 3.74 -30.36
CA ARG A 333 20.82 2.58 -30.91
C ARG A 333 21.70 2.95 -32.11
N GLU A 334 21.32 3.97 -32.87
CA GLU A 334 22.09 4.48 -34.01
C GLU A 334 23.18 5.48 -33.60
N ALA A 335 23.02 6.11 -32.43
CA ALA A 335 23.91 7.16 -31.96
C ALA A 335 24.89 6.71 -30.86
N ALA A 336 24.80 5.46 -30.39
CA ALA A 336 25.75 4.93 -29.41
C ALA A 336 27.15 5.03 -30.02
N PRO A 337 28.00 5.97 -29.55
CA PRO A 337 29.39 5.95 -29.95
C PRO A 337 29.97 4.62 -29.47
N SER A 338 30.91 4.04 -30.20
CA SER A 338 31.59 2.77 -29.89
C SER A 338 32.44 2.81 -28.61
N VAL A 339 31.98 3.54 -27.59
CA VAL A 339 32.70 3.87 -26.36
C VAL A 339 32.27 2.88 -25.29
N MET A 340 33.27 2.10 -24.84
CA MET A 340 33.24 1.17 -23.72
C MET A 340 32.36 -0.07 -23.92
N GLU A 341 32.66 -0.85 -24.95
CA GLU A 341 32.70 -2.29 -24.72
C GLU A 341 33.88 -2.53 -23.77
N ASP A 342 33.52 -2.61 -22.49
CA ASP A 342 34.41 -2.83 -21.34
C ASP A 342 35.31 -4.02 -21.68
N LYS A 343 36.56 -3.75 -22.12
CA LYS A 343 37.57 -4.80 -22.16
C LYS A 343 37.66 -5.29 -20.73
N PRO A 344 37.39 -6.58 -20.44
CA PRO A 344 37.62 -7.09 -19.11
C PRO A 344 39.07 -6.76 -18.77
N HIS A 345 39.27 -5.98 -17.71
CA HIS A 345 40.58 -5.74 -17.14
C HIS A 345 41.07 -7.08 -16.54
N ASP A 346 41.50 -7.99 -17.41
CA ASP A 346 42.36 -9.13 -17.07
C ASP A 346 43.77 -8.57 -16.82
N ASN A 347 43.92 -7.80 -15.74
CA ASN A 347 45.22 -7.57 -15.13
C ASN A 347 45.50 -8.73 -14.16
N PHE A 348 45.68 -9.93 -14.72
CA PHE A 348 46.52 -10.96 -14.12
C PHE A 348 47.77 -11.04 -15.00
N GLU A 349 48.82 -10.31 -14.61
CA GLU A 349 50.17 -10.51 -15.12
C GLU A 349 50.63 -11.93 -14.76
N GLU A 350 50.40 -12.90 -15.64
CA GLU A 350 51.21 -14.12 -15.65
C GLU A 350 52.37 -13.90 -16.65
N ILE A 351 53.52 -13.54 -16.08
CA ILE A 351 54.80 -13.45 -16.77
C ILE A 351 55.16 -14.84 -17.30
N ARG A 352 55.12 -15.03 -18.62
CA ARG A 352 55.90 -16.10 -19.29
C ARG A 352 56.49 -15.64 -20.62
N PRO A 353 57.67 -16.20 -20.99
CA PRO A 353 58.59 -15.58 -21.92
C PRO A 353 58.34 -15.98 -23.37
N GLU A 354 58.77 -15.07 -24.23
CA GLU A 354 58.73 -15.10 -25.68
C GLU A 354 59.37 -16.36 -26.28
N THR A 355 58.73 -16.91 -27.32
CA THR A 355 59.41 -17.69 -28.36
C THR A 355 58.98 -17.19 -29.75
N PRO A 356 59.89 -17.10 -30.73
CA PRO A 356 59.59 -16.51 -32.03
C PRO A 356 59.37 -17.55 -33.16
N PHE A 357 58.71 -17.09 -34.22
CA PHE A 357 58.59 -17.64 -35.59
C PHE A 357 57.60 -18.80 -35.87
N SER A 358 56.56 -18.51 -36.67
CA SER A 358 56.49 -18.94 -38.09
C SER A 358 55.27 -18.38 -38.85
N PRO A 359 55.39 -18.09 -40.16
CA PRO A 359 54.29 -17.61 -41.02
C PRO A 359 53.78 -18.69 -41.98
N THR A 360 52.45 -18.80 -42.17
CA THR A 360 51.68 -19.36 -43.32
C THR A 360 50.26 -19.66 -42.81
N LEU A 361 49.14 -19.65 -43.54
CA LEU A 361 48.81 -19.72 -44.96
C LEU A 361 47.32 -19.29 -45.09
N ARG A 362 46.97 -18.55 -46.16
CA ARG A 362 45.57 -18.35 -46.60
C ARG A 362 44.88 -19.68 -46.91
N PRO A 363 43.54 -19.77 -46.79
CA PRO A 363 42.77 -20.09 -47.99
C PRO A 363 41.44 -19.33 -48.17
N THR A 364 41.28 -18.82 -49.40
CA THR A 364 40.10 -18.88 -50.29
C THR A 364 38.68 -18.75 -49.72
N LEU A 365 38.14 -17.55 -49.88
CA LEU A 365 36.95 -17.19 -50.68
C LEU A 365 36.06 -18.35 -51.14
N SER A 366 34.88 -18.49 -50.52
CA SER A 366 33.75 -19.26 -51.03
C SER A 366 32.59 -18.31 -51.31
N THR A 367 32.34 -18.07 -52.59
CA THR A 367 31.22 -17.30 -53.14
C THR A 367 29.94 -18.11 -53.04
N ARG A 368 29.07 -17.75 -52.10
CA ARG A 368 27.68 -18.22 -52.03
C ARG A 368 26.77 -17.16 -52.64
N PRO A 369 25.88 -17.49 -53.59
CA PRO A 369 25.05 -16.50 -54.25
C PRO A 369 23.97 -16.00 -53.29
N THR A 370 23.96 -14.69 -53.08
CA THR A 370 22.94 -13.96 -52.34
C THR A 370 21.68 -13.88 -53.21
N GLU A 371 20.67 -14.67 -52.87
CA GLU A 371 19.30 -14.44 -53.36
C GLU A 371 18.80 -13.11 -52.78
N THR A 372 18.76 -12.10 -53.64
CA THR A 372 18.12 -10.81 -53.39
C THR A 372 16.62 -10.99 -53.37
N LEU A 373 16.06 -11.36 -52.21
CA LEU A 373 14.64 -11.20 -51.94
C LEU A 373 14.39 -9.70 -51.67
N THR A 374 13.55 -9.09 -52.48
CA THR A 374 13.21 -7.67 -52.43
C THR A 374 12.46 -7.30 -51.14
N ASP A 375 13.21 -6.85 -50.14
CA ASP A 375 12.74 -6.40 -48.81
C ASP A 375 12.24 -4.93 -48.78
N ASN A 376 12.05 -4.29 -49.93
CA ASN A 376 11.73 -2.86 -50.02
C ASN A 376 10.27 -2.51 -49.66
N SER A 377 9.40 -3.51 -49.51
CA SER A 377 7.96 -3.29 -49.28
C SER A 377 7.57 -3.23 -47.80
N MET A 378 8.43 -3.69 -46.88
CA MET A 378 8.13 -3.71 -45.44
C MET A 378 8.72 -2.52 -44.67
N ALA A 379 9.79 -1.91 -45.20
CA ALA A 379 10.46 -0.77 -44.56
C ALA A 379 9.64 0.55 -44.61
N LEU A 380 8.70 0.68 -45.54
CA LEU A 380 7.93 1.91 -45.76
C LEU A 380 6.69 2.05 -44.85
N LEU A 381 6.21 0.98 -44.21
CA LEU A 381 5.10 1.03 -43.24
C LEU A 381 5.55 1.28 -41.80
N THR A 382 6.86 1.27 -41.54
CA THR A 382 7.47 1.65 -40.26
C THR A 382 7.85 3.13 -40.18
N SER A 383 7.59 3.91 -41.24
CA SER A 383 7.89 5.34 -41.31
C SER A 383 7.05 6.15 -40.30
N SER A 384 7.73 6.67 -39.27
CA SER A 384 7.28 7.75 -38.40
C SER A 384 5.96 7.53 -37.66
N ARG A 385 5.86 6.44 -36.89
CA ARG A 385 4.83 6.32 -35.86
C ARG A 385 5.18 7.33 -34.75
N THR A 386 4.43 8.44 -34.67
CA THR A 386 4.65 9.49 -33.66
C THR A 386 4.57 8.92 -32.25
N ASN A 387 5.52 9.28 -31.37
CA ASN A 387 5.68 8.72 -30.02
C ASN A 387 4.41 8.76 -29.16
N THR A 388 3.53 9.76 -29.35
CA THR A 388 2.24 9.84 -28.64
C THR A 388 1.36 8.62 -28.86
N ARG A 389 1.49 7.94 -30.00
CA ARG A 389 0.72 6.74 -30.33
C ARG A 389 1.08 5.55 -29.43
N ILE A 390 2.28 5.51 -28.83
CA ILE A 390 2.69 4.37 -27.99
C ILE A 390 1.74 4.22 -26.78
N LEU A 391 1.32 5.33 -26.18
CA LEU A 391 0.41 5.33 -25.04
C LEU A 391 -1.00 4.84 -25.41
N GLU A 392 -1.49 5.28 -26.57
CA GLU A 392 -2.78 4.85 -27.12
C GLU A 392 -2.74 3.38 -27.55
N ASP A 393 -1.67 2.97 -28.22
CA ASP A 393 -1.42 1.60 -28.65
C ASP A 393 -1.32 0.64 -27.46
N LEU A 394 -0.69 1.05 -26.36
CA LEU A 394 -0.68 0.30 -25.10
C LEU A 394 -2.05 0.20 -24.44
N ALA A 395 -2.92 1.21 -24.61
CA ALA A 395 -4.27 1.20 -24.05
C ALA A 395 -5.21 0.27 -24.85
N ILE A 396 -5.15 0.35 -26.18
CA ILE A 396 -5.86 -0.56 -27.10
C ILE A 396 -5.33 -1.99 -26.91
N GLY A 397 -4.00 -2.09 -26.80
CA GLY A 397 -3.21 -3.28 -26.58
C GLY A 397 -2.87 -4.03 -27.87
N PHE A 398 -1.82 -4.84 -27.78
CA PHE A 398 -1.25 -5.54 -28.94
C PHE A 398 -1.79 -6.97 -29.06
N ASN A 399 -2.02 -7.43 -30.29
CA ASN A 399 -2.30 -8.84 -30.55
C ASN A 399 -1.00 -9.63 -30.36
N THR A 400 -0.98 -10.57 -29.42
CA THR A 400 0.22 -11.32 -29.04
C THR A 400 0.03 -12.81 -29.29
N THR A 401 0.39 -13.23 -30.51
CA THR A 401 0.55 -14.65 -30.88
C THR A 401 2.03 -15.08 -30.89
N SER A 402 2.93 -14.16 -30.56
CA SER A 402 4.36 -14.29 -30.76
C SER A 402 5.01 -15.23 -29.74
N ARG A 403 6.05 -15.94 -30.19
CA ARG A 403 6.79 -16.91 -29.39
C ARG A 403 8.10 -16.31 -28.87
N VAL A 404 8.53 -16.77 -27.68
CA VAL A 404 9.87 -16.52 -27.15
C VAL A 404 10.68 -17.78 -27.35
N VAL A 405 11.86 -17.66 -27.95
CA VAL A 405 12.82 -18.76 -28.01
C VAL A 405 13.83 -18.53 -26.90
N LEU A 406 13.86 -19.47 -25.96
CA LEU A 406 14.92 -19.53 -24.95
C LEU A 406 15.94 -20.55 -25.44
N ASP A 407 17.21 -20.18 -25.43
CA ASP A 407 18.27 -21.15 -25.62
C ASP A 407 18.26 -22.15 -24.44
N LYS A 408 18.09 -23.43 -24.77
CA LYS A 408 18.07 -24.51 -23.76
C LYS A 408 19.45 -24.75 -23.14
N GLN A 409 20.52 -24.36 -23.83
CA GLN A 409 21.90 -24.59 -23.37
C GLN A 409 22.38 -23.49 -22.42
N ALA A 410 21.77 -22.29 -22.50
CA ALA A 410 22.10 -21.19 -21.63
C ALA A 410 21.53 -21.37 -20.21
N PRO A 411 22.31 -21.09 -19.14
CA PRO A 411 21.81 -21.19 -17.77
C PRO A 411 20.71 -20.14 -17.51
N TYR A 412 19.48 -20.61 -17.32
CA TYR A 412 18.35 -19.75 -16.99
C TYR A 412 18.43 -19.27 -15.54
N SER A 413 18.90 -18.03 -15.33
CA SER A 413 18.83 -17.35 -14.03
C SER A 413 17.64 -16.40 -13.99
N ARG A 414 16.60 -16.77 -13.23
CA ARG A 414 15.43 -15.92 -13.03
C ARG A 414 15.76 -14.79 -12.05
N SER A 415 15.55 -13.54 -12.47
CA SER A 415 15.50 -12.44 -11.50
C SER A 415 14.39 -12.71 -10.50
N GLN A 416 14.67 -12.67 -9.20
CA GLN A 416 13.61 -12.69 -8.18
C GLN A 416 13.06 -11.29 -7.89
N LYS A 417 13.63 -10.26 -8.52
CA LYS A 417 13.42 -8.87 -8.13
C LYS A 417 12.68 -8.10 -9.20
N VAL A 418 11.76 -7.27 -8.71
CA VAL A 418 10.97 -6.33 -9.47
C VAL A 418 11.08 -4.98 -8.78
N PHE A 419 11.17 -3.92 -9.55
CA PHE A 419 10.95 -2.56 -9.07
C PHE A 419 9.98 -1.86 -10.01
N TYR A 420 9.43 -0.73 -9.57
CA TYR A 420 8.50 0.07 -10.32
C TYR A 420 9.18 1.28 -10.92
N VAL A 421 8.89 1.54 -12.19
CA VAL A 421 9.13 2.82 -12.84
C VAL A 421 7.77 3.48 -12.99
N ILE A 422 7.60 4.63 -12.37
CA ILE A 422 6.38 5.40 -12.38
C ILE A 422 6.64 6.69 -13.16
N ILE A 423 5.80 6.95 -14.16
CA ILE A 423 5.81 8.19 -14.92
C ILE A 423 4.45 8.85 -14.71
N SER A 424 4.43 10.06 -14.16
CA SER A 424 3.20 10.79 -13.79
C SER A 424 3.12 12.13 -14.53
N LEU A 425 1.96 12.43 -15.09
CA LEU A 425 1.69 13.70 -15.79
C LEU A 425 1.20 14.74 -14.78
N GLU A 426 1.90 15.88 -14.66
CA GLU A 426 1.62 16.98 -13.71
C GLU A 426 0.34 17.78 -14.04
N GLU A 427 -0.31 17.49 -15.16
CA GLU A 427 -1.54 18.18 -15.55
C GLU A 427 -2.73 17.74 -14.67
N VAL A 428 -3.53 18.70 -14.22
CA VAL A 428 -4.80 18.46 -13.51
C VAL A 428 -5.95 18.75 -14.47
N SER A 429 -6.64 17.71 -14.92
CA SER A 429 -7.84 17.87 -15.73
C SER A 429 -8.97 18.54 -14.95
N ARG A 430 -9.84 19.28 -15.66
CA ARG A 430 -11.03 19.93 -15.05
C ARG A 430 -11.94 18.92 -14.36
N ALA A 431 -12.10 17.73 -14.94
CA ALA A 431 -12.88 16.64 -14.36
C ALA A 431 -12.27 16.18 -13.03
N HIS A 432 -10.94 16.07 -12.94
CA HIS A 432 -10.25 15.69 -11.72
C HIS A 432 -10.37 16.77 -10.62
N ALA A 433 -10.25 18.04 -11.00
CA ALA A 433 -10.50 19.16 -10.08
C ALA A 433 -11.94 19.14 -9.54
N ALA A 434 -12.94 18.92 -10.40
CA ALA A 434 -14.34 18.77 -9.98
C ALA A 434 -14.52 17.55 -9.06
N PHE A 435 -13.91 16.41 -9.39
CA PHE A 435 -13.95 15.20 -8.56
C PHE A 435 -13.34 15.43 -7.17
N ARG A 436 -12.27 16.23 -7.07
CA ARG A 436 -11.69 16.64 -5.78
C ARG A 436 -12.62 17.51 -4.94
N VAL A 437 -13.37 18.42 -5.56
CA VAL A 437 -14.37 19.22 -4.86
C VAL A 437 -15.54 18.35 -4.40
N ILE A 438 -16.03 17.46 -5.27
CA ILE A 438 -17.12 16.54 -4.96
C ILE A 438 -16.73 15.58 -3.84
N SER A 439 -15.53 15.00 -3.88
CA SER A 439 -15.08 14.08 -2.83
C SER A 439 -14.95 14.78 -1.47
N LYS A 440 -14.51 16.03 -1.44
CA LYS A 440 -14.52 16.86 -0.22
C LYS A 440 -15.93 17.16 0.28
N ALA A 441 -16.87 17.47 -0.61
CA ALA A 441 -18.27 17.67 -0.25
C ALA A 441 -18.92 16.40 0.32
N ILE A 442 -18.65 15.23 -0.29
CA ILE A 442 -19.09 13.92 0.22
C ILE A 442 -18.49 13.66 1.60
N SER A 443 -17.19 13.92 1.78
CA SER A 443 -16.50 13.79 3.07
C SER A 443 -17.23 14.61 4.14
N VAL A 444 -17.45 15.92 3.91
CA VAL A 444 -18.20 16.81 4.82
C VAL A 444 -19.62 16.31 5.08
N GLY A 445 -20.32 15.81 4.05
CA GLY A 445 -21.66 15.23 4.19
C GLY A 445 -21.69 14.01 5.10
N VAL A 446 -20.73 13.09 4.94
CA VAL A 446 -20.58 11.91 5.81
C VAL A 446 -20.24 12.32 7.24
N PHE A 447 -19.39 13.34 7.43
CA PHE A 447 -19.10 13.92 8.74
C PHE A 447 -20.37 14.47 9.41
N GLY A 448 -21.13 15.32 8.72
CA GLY A 448 -22.37 15.89 9.25
C GLY A 448 -23.43 14.83 9.55
N PHE A 449 -23.59 13.85 8.67
CA PHE A 449 -24.49 12.72 8.86
C PHE A 449 -24.10 11.87 10.08
N GLY A 450 -22.80 11.57 10.24
CA GLY A 450 -22.29 10.85 11.40
C GLY A 450 -22.56 11.59 12.71
N THR A 451 -22.28 12.89 12.76
CA THR A 451 -22.59 13.73 13.93
C THR A 451 -24.07 13.72 14.27
N ALA A 452 -24.96 13.80 13.27
CA ALA A 452 -26.40 13.73 13.49
C ALA A 452 -26.85 12.36 14.03
N ILE A 453 -26.28 11.26 13.53
CA ILE A 453 -26.50 9.90 14.06
C ILE A 453 -26.09 9.84 15.53
N PHE A 454 -24.87 10.30 15.87
CA PHE A 454 -24.36 10.22 17.23
C PHE A 454 -25.14 11.10 18.21
N ALA A 455 -25.49 12.32 17.79
CA ALA A 455 -26.36 13.20 18.56
C ALA A 455 -27.75 12.60 18.83
N SER A 456 -28.25 11.77 17.90
CA SER A 456 -29.55 11.12 18.00
C SER A 456 -29.50 9.73 18.64
N THR A 457 -28.33 9.28 19.10
CA THR A 457 -28.15 7.96 19.71
C THR A 457 -28.51 8.00 21.18
N THR A 458 -29.39 7.10 21.61
CA THR A 458 -29.83 6.96 23.01
C THR A 458 -29.49 5.57 23.55
N LEU A 459 -29.62 5.41 24.88
CA LEU A 459 -29.37 4.16 25.64
C LEU A 459 -27.91 3.69 25.65
N LEU A 460 -27.00 4.51 25.10
CA LEU A 460 -25.58 4.25 25.16
C LEU A 460 -25.02 4.85 26.46
N THR A 461 -24.33 4.02 27.24
CA THR A 461 -23.67 4.44 28.47
C THR A 461 -22.35 5.14 28.15
N ILE A 462 -21.93 6.06 29.02
CA ILE A 462 -20.69 6.82 28.81
C ILE A 462 -19.46 5.91 28.85
N SER A 463 -19.49 4.86 29.66
CA SER A 463 -18.42 3.85 29.76
C SER A 463 -18.21 3.11 28.44
N VAL A 464 -19.30 2.72 27.75
CA VAL A 464 -19.23 2.06 26.45
C VAL A 464 -18.71 3.03 25.40
N ALA A 465 -19.21 4.27 25.35
CA ALA A 465 -18.73 5.25 24.38
C ALA A 465 -17.25 5.57 24.55
N LEU A 466 -16.76 5.74 25.78
CA LEU A 466 -15.35 5.97 26.04
C LEU A 466 -14.50 4.75 25.65
N THR A 467 -14.96 3.54 25.93
CA THR A 467 -14.26 2.31 25.53
C THR A 467 -14.15 2.22 24.01
N VAL A 468 -15.24 2.46 23.30
CA VAL A 468 -15.29 2.44 21.83
C VAL A 468 -14.40 3.54 21.25
N LEU A 469 -14.47 4.76 21.81
CA LEU A 469 -13.61 5.87 21.43
C LEU A 469 -12.14 5.48 21.60
N CYS A 470 -11.72 4.97 22.76
CA CYS A 470 -10.35 4.53 23.00
C CYS A 470 -9.90 3.43 22.04
N LEU A 471 -10.73 2.42 21.77
CA LEU A 471 -10.41 1.33 20.85
C LEU A 471 -10.25 1.82 19.41
N VAL A 472 -11.17 2.65 18.93
CA VAL A 472 -11.13 3.18 17.57
C VAL A 472 -9.95 4.13 17.37
N LEU A 473 -9.67 5.00 18.36
CA LEU A 473 -8.51 5.90 18.32
C LEU A 473 -7.20 5.13 18.36
N ALA A 474 -7.06 4.16 19.26
CA ALA A 474 -5.88 3.31 19.32
C ALA A 474 -5.68 2.57 18.00
N ALA A 475 -6.73 1.95 17.45
CA ALA A 475 -6.66 1.25 16.17
C ALA A 475 -6.27 2.19 15.01
N GLY A 476 -6.79 3.42 14.96
CA GLY A 476 -6.41 4.42 13.96
C GLY A 476 -4.94 4.84 14.08
N VAL A 477 -4.47 5.15 15.29
CA VAL A 477 -3.08 5.53 15.55
C VAL A 477 -2.11 4.38 15.24
N PHE A 478 -2.37 3.17 15.75
CA PHE A 478 -1.54 2.00 15.49
C PHE A 478 -1.58 1.59 14.02
N GLY A 479 -2.75 1.66 13.38
CA GLY A 479 -2.89 1.42 11.94
C GLY A 479 -1.97 2.31 11.12
N ARG A 480 -1.87 3.59 11.48
CA ARG A 480 -0.95 4.54 10.84
C ARG A 480 0.51 4.23 11.11
N VAL A 481 0.88 3.91 12.35
CA VAL A 481 2.25 3.49 12.70
C VAL A 481 2.68 2.26 11.89
N VAL A 482 1.78 1.28 11.75
CA VAL A 482 2.03 0.07 10.95
C VAL A 482 2.16 0.40 9.47
N ALA A 483 1.33 1.30 8.93
CA ALA A 483 1.43 1.75 7.55
C ALA A 483 2.76 2.48 7.28
N MET A 484 3.20 3.36 8.19
CA MET A 484 4.52 4.02 8.12
C MET A 484 5.67 3.03 8.23
N TRP A 485 5.58 2.05 9.14
CA TRP A 485 6.58 0.98 9.24
C TRP A 485 6.67 0.18 7.94
N MET A 486 5.52 -0.19 7.35
CA MET A 486 5.47 -0.86 6.04
C MET A 486 6.08 0.00 4.93
N ALA A 487 5.80 1.30 4.90
CA ALA A 487 6.40 2.24 3.95
C ALA A 487 7.93 2.29 4.10
N SER A 488 8.42 2.35 5.34
CA SER A 488 9.84 2.36 5.67
C SER A 488 10.53 1.07 5.20
N GLU A 489 9.95 -0.10 5.49
CA GLU A 489 10.48 -1.39 5.04
C GLU A 489 10.49 -1.50 3.51
N LEU A 490 9.44 -1.04 2.83
CA LEU A 490 9.39 -0.98 1.37
C LEU A 490 10.50 -0.08 0.82
N MET A 491 10.76 1.07 1.45
CA MET A 491 11.70 2.06 0.95
C MET A 491 13.18 1.73 1.15
N LYS A 492 13.53 0.79 2.04
CA LYS A 492 14.93 0.37 2.26
C LYS A 492 15.66 -0.04 0.98
N HIS A 493 14.93 -0.52 -0.02
CA HIS A 493 15.48 -0.98 -1.29
C HIS A 493 15.14 -0.09 -2.49
N ARG A 494 14.62 1.13 -2.24
CA ARG A 494 14.13 2.09 -3.26
C ARG A 494 13.44 1.38 -4.43
N PRO A 495 12.32 0.69 -4.15
CA PRO A 495 11.63 -0.11 -5.16
C PRO A 495 10.93 0.73 -6.23
N VAL A 496 11.04 2.05 -6.20
CA VAL A 496 10.37 2.97 -7.12
C VAL A 496 11.37 3.96 -7.69
N LEU A 497 11.38 4.10 -9.01
CA LEU A 497 11.87 5.26 -9.72
C LEU A 497 10.66 6.05 -10.20
N HIS A 498 10.54 7.31 -9.78
CA HIS A 498 9.41 8.17 -10.13
C HIS A 498 9.90 9.37 -10.94
N LYS A 499 9.29 9.62 -12.09
CA LYS A 499 9.50 10.82 -12.89
C LYS A 499 8.17 11.53 -13.13
N THR A 500 8.12 12.82 -12.77
CA THR A 500 7.01 13.70 -13.12
C THR A 500 7.33 14.44 -14.41
N VAL A 501 6.40 14.43 -15.36
CA VAL A 501 6.52 15.11 -16.65
C VAL A 501 5.37 16.08 -16.85
N ARG A 502 5.56 17.10 -17.69
CA ARG A 502 4.53 18.13 -17.90
C ARG A 502 3.64 17.86 -19.11
N LYS A 503 4.17 17.16 -20.12
CA LYS A 503 3.47 16.89 -21.38
C LYS A 503 3.31 15.39 -21.61
N ASP A 504 2.21 15.00 -22.25
CA ASP A 504 1.94 13.60 -22.62
C ASP A 504 2.96 13.07 -23.63
N THR A 505 3.45 13.93 -24.53
CA THR A 505 4.54 13.61 -25.47
C THR A 505 5.83 13.23 -24.74
N GLU A 506 6.16 13.97 -23.67
CA GLU A 506 7.34 13.73 -22.85
C GLU A 506 7.18 12.41 -22.08
N ALA A 507 6.00 12.13 -21.49
CA ALA A 507 5.70 10.83 -20.89
C ALA A 507 5.95 9.68 -21.88
N ALA A 508 5.48 9.83 -23.12
CA ALA A 508 5.66 8.83 -24.16
C ALA A 508 7.13 8.62 -24.52
N ASP A 509 7.94 9.68 -24.55
CA ASP A 509 9.39 9.59 -24.78
C ASP A 509 10.09 8.80 -23.65
N TYR A 510 9.80 9.11 -22.38
CA TYR A 510 10.34 8.34 -21.24
C TYR A 510 9.88 6.88 -21.26
N ILE A 511 8.61 6.61 -21.55
CA ILE A 511 8.09 5.24 -21.63
C ILE A 511 8.75 4.50 -22.79
N ASN A 512 8.89 5.11 -23.96
CA ASN A 512 9.55 4.51 -25.12
C ASN A 512 10.98 4.10 -24.80
N GLU A 513 11.79 5.01 -24.25
CA GLU A 513 13.19 4.70 -23.94
C GLU A 513 13.31 3.63 -22.85
N VAL A 514 12.46 3.64 -21.82
CA VAL A 514 12.42 2.57 -20.80
C VAL A 514 12.06 1.22 -21.39
N LEU A 515 11.07 1.16 -22.29
CA LEU A 515 10.63 -0.08 -22.93
C LEU A 515 11.65 -0.61 -23.97
N ALA A 516 12.48 0.27 -24.52
CA ALA A 516 13.50 -0.07 -25.50
C ALA A 516 14.82 -0.58 -24.88
N ILE A 517 14.98 -0.52 -23.55
CA ILE A 517 16.16 -1.06 -22.86
C ILE A 517 16.28 -2.57 -23.12
N GLN A 518 17.48 -3.00 -23.51
CA GLN A 518 17.79 -4.40 -23.71
C GLN A 518 18.15 -5.11 -22.40
N GLY A 519 17.80 -6.38 -22.29
CA GLY A 519 18.14 -7.22 -21.14
C GLY A 519 17.24 -6.99 -19.91
N ILE A 520 16.09 -6.34 -20.09
CA ILE A 520 15.07 -6.17 -19.06
C ILE A 520 13.70 -6.64 -19.56
N VAL A 521 12.85 -7.06 -18.62
CA VAL A 521 11.44 -7.38 -18.84
C VAL A 521 10.62 -6.26 -18.21
N CYS A 522 9.80 -5.62 -19.03
CA CYS A 522 8.91 -4.54 -18.64
C CYS A 522 7.46 -5.02 -18.68
N GLU A 523 6.73 -4.93 -17.57
CA GLU A 523 5.29 -5.14 -17.53
C GLU A 523 4.57 -3.80 -17.41
N VAL A 524 3.78 -3.44 -18.42
CA VAL A 524 3.03 -2.17 -18.47
C VAL A 524 1.61 -2.41 -18.97
N SER A 525 0.61 -1.95 -18.22
CA SER A 525 -0.81 -2.08 -18.59
C SER A 525 -1.26 -3.51 -18.98
N GLY A 526 -0.66 -4.54 -18.36
CA GLY A 526 -0.94 -5.95 -18.67
C GLY A 526 -0.19 -6.51 -19.88
N HIS A 527 0.72 -5.75 -20.47
CA HIS A 527 1.61 -6.19 -21.54
C HIS A 527 2.98 -6.53 -20.96
N VAL A 528 3.56 -7.65 -21.41
CA VAL A 528 4.93 -8.06 -21.13
C VAL A 528 5.77 -7.70 -22.35
N ILE A 529 6.74 -6.82 -22.16
CA ILE A 529 7.60 -6.26 -23.20
C ILE A 529 9.05 -6.64 -22.89
N ILE A 530 9.74 -7.18 -23.90
CA ILE A 530 11.13 -7.63 -23.80
C ILE A 530 11.87 -7.04 -24.99
N ASN A 531 12.96 -6.30 -24.75
CA ASN A 531 13.79 -5.67 -25.79
C ASN A 531 12.94 -4.84 -26.79
N GLY A 532 11.99 -4.04 -26.30
CA GLY A 532 11.12 -3.19 -27.13
C GLY A 532 9.98 -3.91 -27.86
N ARG A 533 9.84 -5.23 -27.73
CA ARG A 533 8.79 -6.03 -28.40
C ARG A 533 7.76 -6.57 -27.40
N CYS A 534 6.48 -6.49 -27.73
CA CYS A 534 5.42 -7.05 -26.87
C CYS A 534 5.27 -8.54 -27.13
N VAL A 535 5.47 -9.32 -26.09
CA VAL A 535 5.48 -10.79 -26.17
C VAL A 535 4.13 -11.36 -25.76
N ARG A 536 3.52 -10.81 -24.71
CA ARG A 536 2.28 -11.33 -24.13
C ARG A 536 1.41 -10.21 -23.58
N ARG A 537 0.10 -10.35 -23.76
CA ARG A 537 -0.93 -9.60 -23.04
C ARG A 537 -1.65 -10.50 -22.05
N TYR A 538 -1.88 -9.99 -20.85
CA TYR A 538 -2.73 -10.62 -19.84
C TYR A 538 -3.79 -9.63 -19.35
N ASN A 539 -4.88 -10.17 -18.80
CA ASN A 539 -5.90 -9.32 -18.21
C ASN A 539 -5.41 -8.76 -16.87
N LYS A 540 -5.27 -7.43 -16.82
CA LYS A 540 -4.76 -6.69 -15.65
C LYS A 540 -5.51 -7.03 -14.36
N TRP A 541 -6.82 -7.19 -14.44
CA TRP A 541 -7.69 -7.39 -13.27
C TRP A 541 -7.52 -8.74 -12.58
N TRP A 542 -7.07 -9.77 -13.29
CA TRP A 542 -6.93 -11.13 -12.75
C TRP A 542 -5.51 -11.44 -12.26
N THR A 543 -4.58 -10.50 -12.40
CA THR A 543 -3.18 -10.74 -12.05
C THR A 543 -2.92 -10.28 -10.63
N TRP A 544 -2.40 -11.17 -9.78
CA TRP A 544 -2.04 -10.86 -8.39
C TRP A 544 -1.14 -9.64 -8.24
N ALA A 545 -0.28 -9.38 -9.24
CA ALA A 545 0.55 -8.18 -9.31
C ALA A 545 -0.23 -6.87 -9.24
N HIS A 546 -1.50 -6.85 -9.64
CA HIS A 546 -2.34 -5.65 -9.54
C HIS A 546 -2.72 -5.31 -8.10
N TYR A 547 -2.93 -6.30 -7.25
CA TYR A 547 -3.38 -6.13 -5.85
C TYR A 547 -2.23 -6.12 -4.86
N VAL A 548 -1.27 -7.01 -5.07
CA VAL A 548 -0.13 -7.29 -4.19
C VAL A 548 1.09 -6.42 -4.56
N GLY A 549 1.10 -5.90 -5.79
CA GLY A 549 2.10 -4.97 -6.27
C GLY A 549 3.50 -5.59 -6.35
N ILE A 550 4.47 -5.02 -5.62
CA ILE A 550 5.88 -5.44 -5.66
C ILE A 550 6.12 -6.83 -5.07
N MET A 551 5.27 -7.28 -4.13
CA MET A 551 5.48 -8.62 -3.55
C MET A 551 5.15 -9.74 -4.53
N ALA A 552 4.43 -9.44 -5.62
CA ALA A 552 4.28 -10.40 -6.70
C ALA A 552 5.62 -10.58 -7.41
N GLY A 553 6.01 -11.83 -7.63
CA GLY A 553 7.23 -12.14 -8.38
C GLY A 553 7.21 -11.56 -9.80
N PRO A 554 8.38 -11.45 -10.46
CA PRO A 554 8.46 -11.05 -11.85
C PRO A 554 7.77 -12.07 -12.74
N TYR A 555 7.26 -11.61 -13.88
CA TYR A 555 6.70 -12.48 -14.90
C TYR A 555 7.68 -13.60 -15.29
N ASP A 556 7.16 -14.82 -15.32
CA ASP A 556 7.95 -16.00 -15.65
C ASP A 556 7.99 -16.19 -17.16
N VAL A 557 9.06 -15.67 -17.78
CA VAL A 557 9.23 -15.74 -19.23
C VAL A 557 9.38 -17.18 -19.73
N ALA A 558 9.82 -18.12 -18.88
CA ALA A 558 9.92 -19.53 -19.26
C ALA A 558 8.55 -20.14 -19.60
N LYS A 559 7.46 -19.62 -19.04
CA LYS A 559 6.09 -20.06 -19.37
C LYS A 559 5.67 -19.71 -20.79
N LEU A 560 6.37 -18.78 -21.45
CA LEU A 560 6.11 -18.37 -22.84
C LEU A 560 6.99 -19.12 -23.85
N ALA A 561 8.07 -19.76 -23.40
CA ALA A 561 8.89 -20.59 -24.26
C ALA A 561 8.15 -21.90 -24.55
N ARG A 562 7.77 -22.10 -25.81
CA ARG A 562 7.15 -23.33 -26.30
C ARG A 562 7.88 -23.82 -27.54
#